data_AF-A0A8C3D753-F1
#
_entry.id   AF-A0A8C3D753-F1
#
_cell.length_a   1.000
_cell.length_b   1.000
_cell.length_c   1.000
_cell.angle_alpha   90.00
_cell.angle_beta   90.00
_cell.angle_gamma   90.00
#
_symmetry.space_group_name_H-M   'P 1'
#
loop_
_entity.id
_entity.type
_entity.pdbx_description
1 polymer ?
#
loop_
_entity_poly.entity_id
_entity_poly.type
_entity_poly.pdbx_seq_one_letter_code
_entity_poly.pdbx_strand_id
1 'polypeptide(L)'
;MSVLSSSHSALSQETHSIGAISGSTMPSPHEESISESLSSKPAMETYLGLSEFPEEDENPMKNPFTIPPDLDVFLIRDKERKKAKEEREKMKTMKIHEKMTYSTKVKAKQKGFRKALQKEEEEENSKQETDEERLKALQECLSWKIAIKKDYPLEKETFRNYINDRREIFLLEYAMAVKREEIQRLENIAEKEEKKLEKAEHCLEKDIAIFDEFLKENHRNSVHALKIAEKESAAKTKKITEIQMINSQINSLQSEICRFENTLQEYKIYKDFLYQLSPKEWQEERVKKHTKQLNTASKANQESASPLTAAEEGYTDASSSLLSAESLNLKLLCEIRPQLKSLLKPLLTKKKSSREERESKTCSDEEDEEPELYFTDPQQLLSIFTEMEEENLSFIQNSQEMEESLDELQNTFITTHQRTEQEIGQLKQDVVNLKSTIAKEEERAADLKHRVQVFSSEEHNTDVQDKMLTSLNKKVQEVYNQCIGDNEANLTTVQMLAAIEKQLNNLLDNLERVPPEKIAQIEKAKEKERRIRFREEKLKQQKKLQEERLQRALERAQATITKKTGRKLMFRSSPPTKKEKKKRSQEQMDKEKEELLYYFT
;
A
#
# COMPACT_ATOMS: atom_id res chain seq x y z
N MET A 1 17.22 33.94 -30.04
CA MET A 1 15.79 33.59 -30.27
C MET A 1 15.21 33.25 -28.90
N SER A 2 14.19 33.91 -28.35
CA SER A 2 13.43 35.07 -28.87
C SER A 2 12.73 35.82 -27.71
N VAL A 3 12.71 37.17 -27.75
CA VAL A 3 11.72 38.10 -27.14
C VAL A 3 11.47 37.96 -25.60
N LEU A 4 11.96 38.85 -24.72
CA LEU A 4 11.46 40.21 -24.35
C LEU A 4 10.02 40.21 -23.76
N SER A 5 9.62 41.00 -22.74
CA SER A 5 10.29 42.00 -21.87
C SER A 5 9.46 42.27 -20.59
N SER A 6 10.06 42.92 -19.58
CA SER A 6 9.41 43.82 -18.58
C SER A 6 8.39 43.27 -17.54
N SER A 7 8.07 43.96 -16.42
CA SER A 7 8.84 44.78 -15.45
C SER A 7 7.95 45.37 -14.32
N HIS A 8 8.52 45.65 -13.13
CA HIS A 8 8.05 46.56 -12.05
C HIS A 8 6.98 46.10 -11.02
N SER A 9 6.83 46.92 -9.97
CA SER A 9 6.23 46.62 -8.65
C SER A 9 5.41 47.79 -8.08
N ALA A 10 4.32 47.51 -7.35
CA ALA A 10 3.61 48.36 -6.35
C ALA A 10 2.48 47.48 -5.70
N LEU A 11 1.99 47.56 -4.44
CA LEU A 11 1.89 48.56 -3.36
C LEU A 11 0.50 49.27 -3.28
N SER A 12 -0.10 49.32 -2.07
CA SER A 12 -1.37 50.02 -1.67
C SER A 12 -2.69 49.40 -2.23
N GLN A 13 -3.84 49.29 -1.55
CA GLN A 13 -4.68 50.09 -0.60
C GLN A 13 -5.90 50.80 -1.27
N GLU A 14 -6.89 51.23 -0.45
CA GLU A 14 -8.18 51.91 -0.78
C GLU A 14 -9.30 51.01 -1.39
N THR A 15 -10.64 51.10 -1.18
CA THR A 15 -11.68 52.07 -0.66
C THR A 15 -12.34 53.01 -1.70
N HIS A 16 -13.65 53.38 -1.64
CA HIS A 16 -14.71 53.19 -0.62
C HIS A 16 -15.78 52.13 -1.02
N SER A 17 -17.13 52.23 -1.02
CA SER A 17 -18.18 53.30 -0.92
C SER A 17 -19.46 52.70 -0.30
N ILE A 18 -20.18 53.31 0.66
CA ILE A 18 -21.17 54.43 0.61
C ILE A 18 -22.56 54.08 -0.01
N GLY A 19 -23.62 54.19 0.83
CA GLY A 19 -25.06 54.14 0.49
C GLY A 19 -25.92 54.27 1.76
N ALA A 20 -27.06 54.97 1.73
CA ALA A 20 -27.80 55.39 2.95
C ALA A 20 -29.34 55.56 2.73
N ILE A 21 -30.07 55.92 3.80
CA ILE A 21 -31.52 56.28 3.89
C ILE A 21 -32.44 55.03 3.85
N SER A 22 -33.40 54.72 4.74
CA SER A 22 -34.23 55.38 5.80
C SER A 22 -35.67 55.74 5.41
N GLY A 23 -36.63 55.28 6.23
CA GLY A 23 -38.09 55.50 6.13
C GLY A 23 -38.84 54.43 5.30
N SER A 24 -40.15 54.19 5.46
CA SER A 24 -41.13 54.58 6.51
C SER A 24 -42.46 53.84 6.23
N THR A 25 -43.40 53.88 7.20
CA THR A 25 -44.88 53.83 7.02
C THR A 25 -45.59 52.47 7.17
N MET A 26 -46.69 52.49 7.95
CA MET A 26 -47.64 51.39 8.24
C MET A 26 -48.70 51.22 7.13
N PRO A 27 -49.55 50.18 7.19
CA PRO A 27 -50.92 50.44 7.68
C PRO A 27 -51.57 49.32 8.55
N SER A 28 -52.71 49.67 9.16
CA SER A 28 -53.74 48.81 9.79
C SER A 28 -54.71 48.23 8.71
N PRO A 29 -55.84 47.50 8.97
CA PRO A 29 -56.68 47.42 10.19
C PRO A 29 -57.32 46.03 10.54
N HIS A 30 -58.36 46.07 11.40
CA HIS A 30 -59.26 45.03 11.95
C HIS A 30 -58.67 44.12 13.04
N GLU A 31 -59.20 44.00 14.28
CA GLU A 31 -60.59 44.02 14.84
C GLU A 31 -61.31 42.66 14.82
N GLU A 32 -61.46 42.02 15.99
CA GLU A 32 -62.77 41.94 16.66
C GLU A 32 -62.62 41.66 18.18
N SER A 33 -63.69 41.90 18.95
CA SER A 33 -63.68 42.10 20.42
C SER A 33 -64.35 40.96 21.21
N ILE A 34 -64.20 40.92 22.54
CA ILE A 34 -65.28 40.91 23.58
C ILE A 34 -64.81 40.41 24.98
N SER A 35 -65.01 41.24 26.03
CA SER A 35 -65.14 40.92 27.49
C SER A 35 -64.02 40.17 28.24
N GLU A 36 -63.76 40.28 29.56
CA GLU A 36 -64.09 41.20 30.69
C GLU A 36 -63.22 40.76 31.92
N SER A 37 -63.01 41.48 33.03
CA SER A 37 -63.11 42.91 33.40
C SER A 37 -62.42 43.17 34.76
N LEU A 38 -62.31 44.45 35.18
CA LEU A 38 -61.79 44.96 36.46
C LEU A 38 -60.25 44.76 36.67
N SER A 39 -59.50 45.64 37.36
CA SER A 39 -59.88 46.74 38.25
C SER A 39 -58.88 47.94 38.22
N SER A 40 -59.42 49.15 38.37
CA SER A 40 -58.85 50.36 39.00
C SER A 40 -57.38 50.82 38.75
N LYS A 41 -57.26 51.96 38.05
CA LYS A 41 -56.22 53.02 38.16
C LYS A 41 -56.28 53.74 39.54
N PRO A 42 -55.40 54.71 39.93
CA PRO A 42 -54.45 55.55 39.16
C PRO A 42 -53.00 55.63 39.74
N ALA A 43 -51.96 56.25 39.16
CA ALA A 43 -51.74 57.09 37.97
C ALA A 43 -52.08 58.60 38.01
N MET A 44 -51.14 59.46 38.45
CA MET A 44 -50.86 60.75 37.77
C MET A 44 -49.60 61.48 38.28
N GLU A 45 -48.71 61.86 37.35
CA GLU A 45 -47.97 63.11 37.43
C GLU A 45 -48.92 64.26 37.08
N THR A 46 -48.79 65.44 37.68
CA THR A 46 -49.47 66.65 37.15
C THR A 46 -48.69 67.93 37.44
N TYR A 47 -48.40 68.64 36.35
CA TYR A 47 -48.09 70.06 36.18
C TYR A 47 -48.22 70.99 37.40
N LEU A 48 -47.20 71.86 37.55
CA LEU A 48 -47.33 73.15 38.23
C LEU A 48 -48.29 74.05 37.45
N GLY A 49 -49.31 74.57 38.14
CA GLY A 49 -50.22 75.62 37.69
C GLY A 49 -50.38 76.68 38.79
N LEU A 50 -50.55 77.94 38.38
CA LEU A 50 -50.70 79.08 39.30
C LEU A 50 -52.08 79.10 39.97
N SER A 51 -52.15 79.53 41.23
CA SER A 51 -53.38 80.01 41.88
C SER A 51 -53.01 80.97 43.03
N GLU A 52 -53.89 81.94 43.31
CA GLU A 52 -53.59 83.11 44.16
C GLU A 52 -53.53 82.85 45.67
N PHE A 53 -53.00 83.86 46.38
CA PHE A 53 -53.18 84.02 47.83
C PHE A 53 -54.66 84.29 48.15
N PRO A 54 -55.21 83.73 49.25
CA PRO A 54 -56.44 84.25 49.85
C PRO A 54 -56.15 85.52 50.65
N GLU A 55 -56.90 86.59 50.39
CA GLU A 55 -56.98 87.77 51.27
C GLU A 55 -57.62 87.40 52.62
N GLU A 56 -57.19 88.02 53.73
CA GLU A 56 -57.83 87.86 55.04
C GLU A 56 -58.93 88.92 55.26
N ASP A 57 -60.15 88.62 54.80
CA ASP A 57 -61.34 89.46 55.05
C ASP A 57 -61.72 89.46 56.55
N GLU A 58 -61.78 90.63 57.18
CA GLU A 58 -62.20 90.79 58.57
C GLU A 58 -63.70 90.47 58.75
N ASN A 59 -64.01 89.36 59.44
CA ASN A 59 -65.39 89.02 59.83
C ASN A 59 -65.57 89.01 61.37
N PRO A 60 -66.24 90.03 61.96
CA PRO A 60 -66.28 90.26 63.40
C PRO A 60 -67.34 89.43 64.15
N MET A 61 -67.34 88.10 64.00
CA MET A 61 -68.02 87.18 64.93
C MET A 61 -67.25 85.85 65.05
N LYS A 62 -66.57 85.64 66.19
CA LYS A 62 -66.00 84.34 66.59
C LYS A 62 -66.49 83.97 68.00
N ASN A 63 -66.86 82.70 68.17
CA ASN A 63 -67.49 82.17 69.39
C ASN A 63 -66.49 82.07 70.55
N PRO A 64 -66.76 82.67 71.74
CA PRO A 64 -65.84 82.70 72.87
C PRO A 64 -65.56 81.33 73.53
N PHE A 65 -66.25 80.26 73.13
CA PHE A 65 -66.05 78.90 73.66
C PHE A 65 -65.30 77.96 72.69
N THR A 66 -64.46 78.51 71.81
CA THR A 66 -63.63 77.70 70.92
C THR A 66 -62.34 77.29 71.63
N ILE A 67 -62.14 75.98 71.83
CA ILE A 67 -60.93 75.43 72.47
C ILE A 67 -59.72 75.66 71.54
N PRO A 68 -58.59 76.22 72.03
CA PRO A 68 -57.38 76.38 71.21
C PRO A 68 -56.86 75.03 70.69
N PRO A 69 -56.43 74.93 69.41
CA PRO A 69 -56.00 73.66 68.81
C PRO A 69 -54.70 73.09 69.40
N ASP A 70 -53.95 73.89 70.16
CA ASP A 70 -52.58 73.58 70.62
C ASP A 70 -52.51 72.74 71.92
N LEU A 71 -53.67 72.30 72.45
CA LEU A 71 -53.77 71.45 73.64
C LEU A 71 -54.53 70.14 73.35
N ASP A 72 -54.05 69.37 72.38
CA ASP A 72 -54.53 68.00 72.19
C ASP A 72 -54.10 67.08 73.36
N VAL A 73 -55.05 66.87 74.27
CA VAL A 73 -54.97 65.97 75.43
C VAL A 73 -54.68 64.52 75.02
N PHE A 74 -55.04 64.09 73.81
CA PHE A 74 -54.76 62.75 73.29
C PHE A 74 -53.31 62.63 72.82
N LEU A 75 -52.74 63.61 72.12
CA LEU A 75 -51.30 63.63 71.78
C LEU A 75 -50.40 63.63 73.03
N ILE A 76 -50.80 64.29 74.12
CA ILE A 76 -50.09 64.21 75.41
C ILE A 76 -50.17 62.77 75.97
N ARG A 77 -51.39 62.19 76.01
CA ARG A 77 -51.60 60.80 76.45
C ARG A 77 -50.81 59.80 75.61
N ASP A 78 -50.62 60.05 74.32
CA ASP A 78 -49.92 59.15 73.40
C ASP A 78 -48.41 59.29 73.46
N LYS A 79 -47.89 60.49 73.73
CA LYS A 79 -46.50 60.70 74.13
C LYS A 79 -46.19 59.96 75.45
N GLU A 80 -47.12 59.94 76.40
CA GLU A 80 -46.99 59.10 77.61
C GLU A 80 -47.08 57.59 77.32
N ARG A 81 -48.06 57.14 76.51
CA ARG A 81 -48.20 55.72 76.13
C ARG A 81 -46.96 55.20 75.39
N LYS A 82 -46.36 56.00 74.49
CA LYS A 82 -45.10 55.67 73.82
C LYS A 82 -43.93 55.55 74.81
N LYS A 83 -43.69 56.58 75.64
CA LYS A 83 -42.64 56.54 76.68
C LYS A 83 -42.78 55.37 77.66
N ALA A 84 -44.01 55.02 78.05
CA ALA A 84 -44.29 53.87 78.91
C ALA A 84 -44.05 52.52 78.19
N LYS A 85 -44.26 52.43 76.88
CA LYS A 85 -43.92 51.25 76.07
C LYS A 85 -42.40 51.11 75.92
N GLU A 86 -41.70 52.19 75.60
CA GLU A 86 -40.23 52.24 75.52
C GLU A 86 -39.57 51.86 76.86
N GLU A 87 -40.08 52.34 78.00
CA GLU A 87 -39.58 51.95 79.31
C GLU A 87 -39.80 50.45 79.57
N ARG A 88 -40.95 49.89 79.14
CA ARG A 88 -41.19 48.44 79.25
C ARG A 88 -40.22 47.62 78.39
N GLU A 89 -39.94 48.04 77.16
CA GLU A 89 -38.95 47.34 76.31
C GLU A 89 -37.54 47.40 76.92
N LYS A 90 -37.10 48.56 77.41
CA LYS A 90 -35.83 48.70 78.16
C LYS A 90 -35.82 47.82 79.41
N MET A 91 -36.93 47.70 80.13
CA MET A 91 -37.05 46.81 81.29
C MET A 91 -37.13 45.31 80.94
N LYS A 92 -37.24 44.91 79.67
CA LYS A 92 -37.03 43.51 79.24
C LYS A 92 -35.55 43.17 79.16
N THR A 93 -34.73 44.04 78.59
CA THR A 93 -33.31 43.77 78.27
C THR A 93 -32.37 43.88 79.48
N MET A 94 -32.71 44.68 80.50
CA MET A 94 -31.94 44.79 81.74
C MET A 94 -31.95 43.48 82.57
N LYS A 95 -30.88 43.22 83.33
CA LYS A 95 -30.76 42.08 84.25
C LYS A 95 -31.54 42.32 85.54
N ILE A 96 -31.88 41.25 86.27
CA ILE A 96 -32.80 41.31 87.42
C ILE A 96 -32.29 42.27 88.53
N HIS A 97 -31.00 42.25 88.85
CA HIS A 97 -30.42 43.11 89.89
C HIS A 97 -30.31 44.60 89.48
N GLU A 98 -30.43 44.92 88.19
CA GLU A 98 -30.38 46.29 87.66
C GLU A 98 -31.78 46.95 87.69
N LYS A 99 -32.85 46.16 87.90
CA LYS A 99 -34.24 46.63 87.88
C LYS A 99 -34.63 47.27 89.21
N MET A 100 -34.63 48.61 89.23
CA MET A 100 -35.04 49.40 90.39
C MET A 100 -36.47 49.07 90.85
N THR A 101 -36.62 48.76 92.14
CA THR A 101 -37.92 48.55 92.80
C THR A 101 -38.78 49.82 92.75
N TYR A 102 -40.12 49.68 92.73
CA TYR A 102 -41.06 50.80 92.61
C TYR A 102 -40.81 51.93 93.64
N SER A 103 -40.56 51.58 94.90
CA SER A 103 -40.24 52.57 95.96
C SER A 103 -38.98 53.39 95.63
N THR A 104 -37.93 52.74 95.12
CA THR A 104 -36.69 53.40 94.68
C THR A 104 -36.93 54.32 93.49
N LYS A 105 -37.75 53.89 92.52
CA LYS A 105 -38.15 54.70 91.35
C LYS A 105 -38.91 55.97 91.74
N VAL A 106 -39.80 55.91 92.74
CA VAL A 106 -40.51 57.09 93.27
C VAL A 106 -39.54 58.07 93.94
N LYS A 107 -38.65 57.58 94.82
CA LYS A 107 -37.64 58.43 95.48
C LYS A 107 -36.63 59.04 94.48
N ALA A 108 -36.27 58.32 93.42
CA ALA A 108 -35.41 58.83 92.37
C ALA A 108 -36.04 60.02 91.61
N LYS A 109 -37.34 59.94 91.28
CA LYS A 109 -38.08 61.08 90.67
C LYS A 109 -38.08 62.32 91.59
N GLN A 110 -38.28 62.13 92.89
CA GLN A 110 -38.26 63.23 93.86
C GLN A 110 -36.87 63.88 93.99
N LYS A 111 -35.78 63.11 93.87
CA LYS A 111 -34.41 63.65 93.79
C LYS A 111 -34.17 64.49 92.53
N GLY A 112 -34.80 64.11 91.40
CA GLY A 112 -34.81 64.92 90.18
C GLY A 112 -35.47 66.28 90.40
N PHE A 113 -36.65 66.31 91.03
CA PHE A 113 -37.39 67.56 91.29
C PHE A 113 -36.62 68.53 92.20
N ARG A 114 -35.95 68.04 93.26
CA ARG A 114 -35.06 68.89 94.09
C ARG A 114 -33.86 69.44 93.30
N LYS A 115 -33.31 68.67 92.36
CA LYS A 115 -32.22 69.15 91.48
C LYS A 115 -32.68 70.12 90.38
N ALA A 116 -33.97 70.15 90.06
CA ALA A 116 -34.53 71.18 89.19
C ALA A 116 -34.66 72.50 89.95
N LEU A 117 -35.35 72.50 91.10
CA LEU A 117 -35.50 73.68 91.97
C LEU A 117 -34.16 74.34 92.34
N GLN A 118 -33.15 73.55 92.72
CA GLN A 118 -31.84 74.10 93.09
C GLN A 118 -31.11 74.75 91.89
N LYS A 119 -31.43 74.33 90.65
CA LYS A 119 -30.87 74.92 89.43
C LYS A 119 -31.68 76.13 88.96
N GLU A 120 -32.97 76.17 89.29
CA GLU A 120 -33.88 77.31 89.11
C GLU A 120 -33.50 78.47 90.06
N GLU A 121 -33.09 78.15 91.29
CA GLU A 121 -32.53 79.05 92.30
C GLU A 121 -31.13 79.58 91.90
N GLU A 122 -30.27 78.75 91.33
CA GLU A 122 -29.01 79.19 90.68
C GLU A 122 -29.29 80.11 89.47
N GLU A 123 -30.33 79.83 88.68
CA GLU A 123 -30.72 80.69 87.56
C GLU A 123 -31.37 82.01 87.98
N GLU A 124 -32.12 82.08 89.09
CA GLU A 124 -32.64 83.36 89.63
C GLU A 124 -31.51 84.29 90.08
N ASN A 125 -30.49 83.77 90.77
CA ASN A 125 -29.32 84.57 91.16
C ASN A 125 -28.62 85.18 89.93
N SER A 126 -28.42 84.40 88.86
CA SER A 126 -27.84 84.94 87.61
C SER A 126 -28.74 85.95 86.89
N LYS A 127 -30.08 85.89 87.10
CA LYS A 127 -31.02 86.88 86.56
C LYS A 127 -30.96 88.19 87.36
N GLN A 128 -30.79 88.12 88.69
CA GLN A 128 -30.56 89.31 89.52
C GLN A 128 -29.30 90.08 89.11
N GLU A 129 -28.19 89.41 88.81
CA GLU A 129 -26.97 90.06 88.30
C GLU A 129 -27.25 90.86 87.01
N THR A 130 -28.03 90.30 86.07
CA THR A 130 -28.39 91.02 84.83
C THR A 130 -29.35 92.21 85.05
N ASP A 131 -30.15 92.20 86.11
CA ASP A 131 -31.02 93.33 86.45
C ASP A 131 -30.26 94.44 87.21
N GLU A 132 -29.23 94.11 88.00
CA GLU A 132 -28.27 95.12 88.50
C GLU A 132 -27.51 95.79 87.34
N GLU A 133 -27.04 95.03 86.34
CA GLU A 133 -26.40 95.60 85.14
C GLU A 133 -27.35 96.51 84.34
N ARG A 134 -28.63 96.14 84.20
CA ARG A 134 -29.66 96.99 83.57
C ARG A 134 -29.89 98.29 84.33
N LEU A 135 -29.98 98.24 85.66
CA LEU A 135 -30.09 99.44 86.50
C LEU A 135 -28.87 100.35 86.35
N LYS A 136 -27.66 99.77 86.25
CA LYS A 136 -26.41 100.50 86.04
C LYS A 136 -26.37 101.18 84.66
N ALA A 137 -26.76 100.48 83.59
CA ALA A 137 -26.87 101.05 82.25
C ALA A 137 -27.92 102.18 82.17
N LEU A 138 -29.03 102.08 82.90
CA LEU A 138 -30.01 103.17 83.03
C LEU A 138 -29.42 104.37 83.79
N GLN A 139 -28.64 104.15 84.84
CA GLN A 139 -27.97 105.21 85.59
C GLN A 139 -26.88 105.91 84.75
N GLU A 140 -26.13 105.19 83.92
CA GLU A 140 -25.17 105.77 82.97
C GLU A 140 -25.86 106.56 81.87
N CYS A 141 -26.96 106.04 81.30
CA CYS A 141 -27.77 106.76 80.29
C CYS A 141 -28.41 108.05 80.85
N LEU A 142 -28.88 108.02 82.10
CA LEU A 142 -29.32 109.23 82.82
C LEU A 142 -28.16 110.20 83.06
N SER A 143 -26.98 109.69 83.42
CA SER A 143 -25.78 110.51 83.66
C SER A 143 -25.30 111.21 82.38
N TRP A 144 -25.28 110.53 81.22
CA TRP A 144 -25.03 111.17 79.93
C TRP A 144 -26.10 112.20 79.57
N LYS A 145 -27.40 111.92 79.77
CA LYS A 145 -28.47 112.91 79.55
C LYS A 145 -28.37 114.14 80.47
N ILE A 146 -27.75 114.01 81.65
CA ILE A 146 -27.49 115.13 82.55
C ILE A 146 -26.22 115.90 82.14
N ALA A 147 -25.16 115.22 81.69
CA ALA A 147 -23.93 115.83 81.20
C ALA A 147 -24.19 116.70 79.95
N ILE A 148 -24.88 116.14 78.94
CA ILE A 148 -25.25 116.84 77.71
C ILE A 148 -26.06 118.12 77.99
N LYS A 149 -26.82 118.18 79.11
CA LYS A 149 -27.59 119.35 79.54
C LYS A 149 -26.80 120.38 80.37
N LYS A 150 -25.54 120.13 80.71
CA LYS A 150 -24.69 121.08 81.47
C LYS A 150 -23.71 121.85 80.59
N ASP A 151 -23.22 121.23 79.51
CA ASP A 151 -22.12 121.77 78.71
C ASP A 151 -22.57 122.58 77.48
N TYR A 152 -23.88 122.78 77.31
CA TYR A 152 -24.45 123.73 76.35
C TYR A 152 -24.85 125.05 77.05
N PRO A 153 -24.24 126.19 76.72
CA PRO A 153 -24.70 127.50 77.17
C PRO A 153 -26.13 127.77 76.67
N LEU A 154 -26.98 128.35 77.52
CA LEU A 154 -28.29 128.86 77.09
C LEU A 154 -28.11 130.16 76.29
N GLU A 155 -27.64 130.02 75.05
CA GLU A 155 -27.98 131.00 74.02
C GLU A 155 -29.51 131.06 73.92
N LYS A 156 -30.05 132.28 73.81
CA LYS A 156 -31.49 132.48 73.79
C LYS A 156 -32.01 132.17 72.40
N GLU A 157 -32.24 130.88 72.14
CA GLU A 157 -33.06 130.41 71.02
C GLU A 157 -34.27 131.34 70.89
N THR A 158 -34.33 132.06 69.77
CA THR A 158 -35.50 132.87 69.47
C THR A 158 -36.70 131.92 69.44
N PHE A 159 -37.86 132.32 69.97
CA PHE A 159 -39.03 131.43 70.11
C PHE A 159 -39.43 130.68 68.81
N ARG A 160 -39.07 131.24 67.65
CA ARG A 160 -39.19 130.62 66.32
C ARG A 160 -38.23 129.42 66.10
N ASN A 161 -37.00 129.49 66.60
CA ASN A 161 -36.02 128.40 66.58
C ASN A 161 -36.55 127.25 67.42
N TYR A 162 -36.77 127.45 68.73
CA TYR A 162 -37.37 126.43 69.62
C TYR A 162 -38.63 125.77 69.05
N ILE A 163 -39.50 126.53 68.36
CA ILE A 163 -40.66 125.96 67.64
C ILE A 163 -40.25 125.09 66.43
N ASN A 164 -39.26 125.52 65.64
CA ASN A 164 -38.71 124.73 64.54
C ASN A 164 -37.94 123.50 65.04
N ASP A 165 -37.08 123.64 66.04
CA ASP A 165 -36.28 122.55 66.60
C ASP A 165 -37.20 121.47 67.22
N ARG A 166 -38.27 121.90 67.91
CA ARG A 166 -39.33 121.01 68.40
C ARG A 166 -40.19 120.39 67.29
N ARG A 167 -40.32 121.04 66.12
CA ARG A 167 -40.94 120.44 64.92
C ARG A 167 -40.01 119.45 64.23
N GLU A 168 -38.71 119.73 64.20
CA GLU A 168 -37.71 118.83 63.63
C GLU A 168 -37.57 117.57 64.48
N ILE A 169 -37.53 117.70 65.81
CA ILE A 169 -37.64 116.57 66.75
C ILE A 169 -38.92 115.77 66.47
N PHE A 170 -40.09 116.41 66.34
CA PHE A 170 -41.34 115.69 66.05
C PHE A 170 -41.33 115.01 64.66
N LEU A 171 -40.74 115.64 63.64
CA LEU A 171 -40.59 115.06 62.30
C LEU A 171 -39.62 113.88 62.30
N LEU A 172 -38.54 113.95 63.10
CA LEU A 172 -37.60 112.84 63.30
C LEU A 172 -38.23 111.71 64.12
N GLU A 173 -39.00 112.01 65.16
CA GLU A 173 -39.78 111.02 65.93
C GLU A 173 -40.81 110.31 65.05
N TYR A 174 -41.55 111.06 64.23
CA TYR A 174 -42.49 110.51 63.25
C TYR A 174 -41.78 109.68 62.17
N ALA A 175 -40.66 110.16 61.61
CA ALA A 175 -39.88 109.42 60.64
C ALA A 175 -39.27 108.14 61.24
N MET A 176 -38.80 108.18 62.50
CA MET A 176 -38.35 107.00 63.22
C MET A 176 -39.49 106.01 63.48
N ALA A 177 -40.70 106.48 63.81
CA ALA A 177 -41.87 105.63 63.99
C ALA A 177 -42.23 104.91 62.68
N VAL A 178 -42.42 105.66 61.58
CA VAL A 178 -42.71 105.10 60.25
C VAL A 178 -41.59 104.15 59.77
N LYS A 179 -40.32 104.45 60.07
CA LYS A 179 -39.21 103.54 59.72
C LYS A 179 -39.16 102.28 60.58
N ARG A 180 -39.52 102.35 61.86
CA ARG A 180 -39.66 101.14 62.72
C ARG A 180 -40.83 100.28 62.29
N GLU A 181 -41.96 100.89 61.93
CA GLU A 181 -43.13 100.19 61.41
C GLU A 181 -42.82 99.49 60.07
N GLU A 182 -42.14 100.16 59.14
CA GLU A 182 -41.70 99.55 57.88
C GLU A 182 -40.63 98.46 58.07
N ILE A 183 -39.69 98.64 59.02
CA ILE A 183 -38.74 97.58 59.39
C ILE A 183 -39.49 96.36 59.94
N GLN A 184 -40.42 96.56 60.89
CA GLN A 184 -41.23 95.48 61.45
C GLN A 184 -42.12 94.81 60.38
N ARG A 185 -42.61 95.56 59.39
CA ARG A 185 -43.35 95.02 58.24
C ARG A 185 -42.46 94.12 57.37
N LEU A 186 -41.20 94.51 57.14
CA LEU A 186 -40.22 93.73 56.38
C LEU A 186 -39.73 92.50 57.17
N GLU A 187 -39.48 92.63 58.47
CA GLU A 187 -39.15 91.52 59.37
C GLU A 187 -40.28 90.47 59.39
N ASN A 188 -41.54 90.90 59.50
CA ASN A 188 -42.72 90.03 59.41
C ASN A 188 -42.88 89.34 58.04
N ILE A 189 -42.29 89.88 56.96
CA ILE A 189 -42.28 89.24 55.64
C ILE A 189 -41.11 88.25 55.56
N ALA A 190 -39.92 88.66 55.96
CA ALA A 190 -38.74 87.79 55.99
C ALA A 190 -38.98 86.54 56.84
N GLU A 191 -39.55 86.69 58.04
CA GLU A 191 -39.89 85.56 58.92
C GLU A 191 -40.95 84.63 58.30
N LYS A 192 -41.90 85.17 57.52
CA LYS A 192 -42.89 84.38 56.76
C LYS A 192 -42.29 83.67 55.55
N GLU A 193 -41.20 84.18 54.97
CA GLU A 193 -40.49 83.54 53.85
C GLU A 193 -39.47 82.52 54.34
N GLU A 194 -38.75 82.80 55.43
CA GLU A 194 -37.88 81.86 56.13
C GLU A 194 -38.67 80.62 56.59
N LYS A 195 -39.84 80.80 57.22
CA LYS A 195 -40.79 79.73 57.59
C LYS A 195 -41.47 79.02 56.40
N LYS A 196 -41.24 79.46 55.15
CA LYS A 196 -41.58 78.69 53.93
C LYS A 196 -40.36 77.93 53.42
N LEU A 197 -39.19 78.55 53.45
CA LEU A 197 -37.92 77.96 53.02
C LEU A 197 -37.52 76.78 53.92
N GLU A 198 -37.57 76.93 55.24
CA GLU A 198 -37.37 75.87 56.24
C GLU A 198 -38.28 74.65 55.97
N LYS A 199 -39.54 74.90 55.60
CA LYS A 199 -40.49 73.83 55.27
C LYS A 199 -40.18 73.15 53.94
N ALA A 200 -39.67 73.89 52.95
CA ALA A 200 -39.23 73.34 51.67
C ALA A 200 -37.96 72.49 51.85
N GLU A 201 -36.97 73.00 52.60
CA GLU A 201 -35.75 72.29 52.97
C GLU A 201 -36.05 70.99 53.70
N HIS A 202 -36.84 71.05 54.79
CA HIS A 202 -37.28 69.87 55.54
C HIS A 202 -38.18 68.91 54.73
N CYS A 203 -38.76 69.32 53.60
CA CYS A 203 -39.39 68.40 52.64
C CYS A 203 -38.34 67.72 51.75
N LEU A 204 -37.41 68.50 51.18
CA LEU A 204 -36.31 67.96 50.36
C LEU A 204 -35.41 67.00 51.16
N GLU A 205 -35.15 67.25 52.44
CA GLU A 205 -34.44 66.31 53.32
C GLU A 205 -35.15 64.95 53.43
N LYS A 206 -36.49 64.95 53.50
CA LYS A 206 -37.28 63.70 53.53
C LYS A 206 -37.24 63.00 52.18
N ASP A 207 -37.39 63.73 51.09
CA ASP A 207 -37.37 63.16 49.74
C ASP A 207 -35.99 62.56 49.43
N ILE A 208 -34.90 63.23 49.86
CA ILE A 208 -33.55 62.68 49.84
C ILE A 208 -33.47 61.40 50.68
N ALA A 209 -33.95 61.39 51.93
CA ALA A 209 -33.91 60.21 52.79
C ALA A 209 -34.70 59.01 52.21
N ILE A 210 -35.87 59.27 51.62
CA ILE A 210 -36.71 58.26 50.94
C ILE A 210 -36.02 57.73 49.69
N PHE A 211 -35.40 58.61 48.89
CA PHE A 211 -34.63 58.21 47.71
C PHE A 211 -33.39 57.39 48.10
N ASP A 212 -32.73 57.74 49.19
CA ASP A 212 -31.57 57.02 49.72
C ASP A 212 -31.96 55.63 50.28
N GLU A 213 -33.16 55.48 50.85
CA GLU A 213 -33.75 54.18 51.22
C GLU A 213 -34.13 53.36 49.97
N PHE A 214 -34.75 53.99 48.96
CA PHE A 214 -35.06 53.36 47.68
C PHE A 214 -33.81 52.86 46.95
N LEU A 215 -32.71 53.62 46.92
CA LEU A 215 -31.44 53.19 46.33
C LEU A 215 -30.84 52.00 47.09
N LYS A 216 -30.90 52.00 48.43
CA LYS A 216 -30.42 50.88 49.25
C LYS A 216 -31.22 49.60 49.00
N GLU A 217 -32.54 49.71 48.90
CA GLU A 217 -33.42 48.55 48.64
C GLU A 217 -33.34 48.10 47.16
N ASN A 218 -33.17 49.01 46.20
CA ASN A 218 -32.90 48.65 44.80
C ASN A 218 -31.56 47.90 44.66
N HIS A 219 -30.49 48.43 45.25
CA HIS A 219 -29.18 47.77 45.28
C HIS A 219 -29.25 46.40 45.97
N ARG A 220 -29.94 46.30 47.10
CA ARG A 220 -30.19 45.03 47.80
C ARG A 220 -30.90 44.01 46.91
N ASN A 221 -31.94 44.42 46.17
CA ASN A 221 -32.68 43.52 45.28
C ASN A 221 -31.87 43.14 44.04
N SER A 222 -31.06 44.05 43.49
CA SER A 222 -30.10 43.76 42.42
C SER A 222 -29.06 42.71 42.86
N VAL A 223 -28.44 42.90 44.02
CA VAL A 223 -27.49 41.94 44.62
C VAL A 223 -28.17 40.61 44.96
N HIS A 224 -29.43 40.63 45.40
CA HIS A 224 -30.21 39.42 45.65
C HIS A 224 -30.49 38.62 44.38
N ALA A 225 -30.90 39.29 43.29
CA ALA A 225 -31.13 38.68 41.99
C ALA A 225 -29.82 38.10 41.39
N LEU A 226 -28.72 38.85 41.47
CA LEU A 226 -27.40 38.38 41.05
C LEU A 226 -26.99 37.12 41.83
N LYS A 227 -27.19 37.11 43.16
CA LYS A 227 -26.90 35.97 44.04
C LYS A 227 -27.83 34.76 43.83
N ILE A 228 -28.99 34.95 43.20
CA ILE A 228 -29.83 33.84 42.71
C ILE A 228 -29.24 33.29 41.40
N ALA A 229 -28.95 34.16 40.43
CA ALA A 229 -28.36 33.76 39.15
C ALA A 229 -26.99 33.04 39.32
N GLU A 230 -26.16 33.47 40.27
CA GLU A 230 -24.92 32.76 40.65
C GLU A 230 -25.19 31.35 41.17
N LYS A 231 -26.17 31.16 42.06
CA LYS A 231 -26.54 29.84 42.59
C LYS A 231 -27.08 28.93 41.49
N GLU A 232 -27.91 29.45 40.59
CA GLU A 232 -28.48 28.70 39.47
C GLU A 232 -27.40 28.33 38.44
N SER A 233 -26.47 29.24 38.15
CA SER A 233 -25.29 28.97 37.33
C SER A 233 -24.37 27.91 37.99
N ALA A 234 -24.17 27.98 39.30
CA ALA A 234 -23.43 26.99 40.08
C ALA A 234 -24.14 25.62 40.14
N ALA A 235 -25.47 25.58 40.08
CA ALA A 235 -26.24 24.33 39.97
C ALA A 235 -26.16 23.75 38.54
N LYS A 236 -26.31 24.61 37.52
CA LYS A 236 -26.18 24.25 36.10
C LYS A 236 -24.80 23.67 35.78
N THR A 237 -23.72 24.32 36.23
CA THR A 237 -22.34 23.84 36.00
C THR A 237 -22.08 22.49 36.67
N LYS A 238 -22.55 22.27 37.90
CA LYS A 238 -22.51 20.95 38.55
C LYS A 238 -23.23 19.87 37.73
N LYS A 239 -24.43 20.16 37.23
CA LYS A 239 -25.18 19.23 36.37
C LYS A 239 -24.52 18.99 35.02
N ILE A 240 -23.82 19.98 34.44
CA ILE A 240 -22.99 19.78 33.24
C ILE A 240 -21.83 18.83 33.53
N THR A 241 -21.12 18.98 34.66
CA THR A 241 -20.02 18.05 35.02
C THR A 241 -20.53 16.63 35.32
N GLU A 242 -21.73 16.49 35.89
CA GLU A 242 -22.39 15.20 36.11
C GLU A 242 -22.76 14.52 34.77
N ILE A 243 -23.32 15.27 33.82
CA ILE A 243 -23.60 14.79 32.45
C ILE A 243 -22.30 14.40 31.73
N GLN A 244 -21.22 15.17 31.87
CA GLN A 244 -19.91 14.84 31.27
C GLN A 244 -19.30 13.56 31.87
N MET A 245 -19.46 13.34 33.18
CA MET A 245 -19.03 12.11 33.85
C MET A 245 -19.83 10.89 33.37
N ILE A 246 -21.16 11.00 33.29
CA ILE A 246 -22.04 9.94 32.78
C ILE A 246 -21.76 9.64 31.30
N ASN A 247 -21.55 10.66 30.47
CA ASN A 247 -21.19 10.50 29.05
C ASN A 247 -19.83 9.78 28.92
N SER A 248 -18.84 10.13 29.75
CA SER A 248 -17.56 9.40 29.81
C SER A 248 -17.74 7.92 30.18
N GLN A 249 -18.64 7.61 31.13
CA GLN A 249 -18.99 6.23 31.47
C GLN A 249 -19.68 5.50 30.31
N ILE A 250 -20.64 6.13 29.63
CA ILE A 250 -21.31 5.58 28.44
C ILE A 250 -20.29 5.24 27.34
N ASN A 251 -19.37 6.15 27.03
CA ASN A 251 -18.33 5.90 26.01
C ASN A 251 -17.39 4.77 26.43
N SER A 252 -17.05 4.67 27.72
CA SER A 252 -16.27 3.53 28.23
C SER A 252 -17.02 2.21 28.06
N LEU A 253 -18.31 2.14 28.45
CA LEU A 253 -19.16 0.95 28.30
C LEU A 253 -19.37 0.57 26.83
N GLN A 254 -19.55 1.54 25.92
CA GLN A 254 -19.58 1.27 24.48
C GLN A 254 -18.25 0.67 23.98
N SER A 255 -17.10 1.15 24.47
CA SER A 255 -15.81 0.55 24.15
C SER A 255 -15.59 -0.85 24.77
N GLU A 256 -16.29 -1.17 25.86
CA GLU A 256 -16.33 -2.53 26.42
C GLU A 256 -17.20 -3.44 25.55
N ILE A 257 -18.42 -2.99 25.21
CA ILE A 257 -19.34 -3.69 24.31
C ILE A 257 -18.66 -4.00 22.97
N CYS A 258 -18.03 -3.04 22.30
CA CYS A 258 -17.35 -3.30 21.04
C CYS A 258 -16.13 -4.22 21.18
N ARG A 259 -15.45 -4.28 22.35
CA ARG A 259 -14.43 -5.31 22.61
C ARG A 259 -15.06 -6.70 22.74
N PHE A 260 -16.18 -6.82 23.44
CA PHE A 260 -16.92 -8.08 23.58
C PHE A 260 -17.54 -8.54 22.25
N GLU A 261 -18.08 -7.64 21.41
CA GLU A 261 -18.59 -7.93 20.08
C GLU A 261 -17.49 -8.48 19.15
N ASN A 262 -16.31 -7.85 19.14
CA ASN A 262 -15.16 -8.36 18.39
C ASN A 262 -14.73 -9.75 18.90
N THR A 263 -14.64 -9.93 20.22
CA THR A 263 -14.27 -11.21 20.84
C THR A 263 -15.28 -12.31 20.51
N LEU A 264 -16.58 -11.99 20.56
CA LEU A 264 -17.67 -12.90 20.17
C LEU A 264 -17.59 -13.26 18.68
N GLN A 265 -17.20 -12.32 17.81
CA GLN A 265 -17.04 -12.58 16.38
C GLN A 265 -15.82 -13.48 16.10
N GLU A 266 -14.73 -13.35 16.85
CA GLU A 266 -13.60 -14.30 16.81
C GLU A 266 -14.02 -15.70 17.28
N TYR A 267 -14.76 -15.79 18.39
CA TYR A 267 -15.27 -17.07 18.90
C TYR A 267 -16.28 -17.72 17.95
N LYS A 268 -17.08 -16.95 17.21
CA LYS A 268 -17.92 -17.46 16.11
C LYS A 268 -17.06 -18.07 14.99
N ILE A 269 -16.02 -17.38 14.55
CA ILE A 269 -15.09 -17.90 13.52
C ILE A 269 -14.42 -19.19 14.01
N TYR A 270 -14.04 -19.28 15.29
CA TYR A 270 -13.47 -20.50 15.86
C TYR A 270 -14.50 -21.63 15.97
N LYS A 271 -15.76 -21.34 16.35
CA LYS A 271 -16.88 -22.31 16.35
C LYS A 271 -17.11 -22.88 14.95
N ASP A 272 -17.21 -22.02 13.94
CA ASP A 272 -17.46 -22.42 12.55
C ASP A 272 -16.30 -23.26 11.98
N PHE A 273 -15.06 -22.93 12.36
CA PHE A 273 -13.85 -23.67 11.99
C PHE A 273 -13.77 -25.05 12.67
N LEU A 274 -14.01 -25.12 13.98
CA LEU A 274 -14.07 -26.39 14.73
C LEU A 274 -15.21 -27.28 14.21
N TYR A 275 -16.36 -26.70 13.86
CA TYR A 275 -17.45 -27.43 13.22
C TYR A 275 -17.01 -28.02 11.86
N GLN A 276 -16.34 -27.23 11.02
CA GLN A 276 -15.84 -27.70 9.70
C GLN A 276 -14.81 -28.83 9.80
N LEU A 277 -13.98 -28.86 10.84
CA LEU A 277 -13.03 -29.94 11.11
C LEU A 277 -13.65 -31.14 11.87
N SER A 278 -14.81 -30.99 12.48
CA SER A 278 -15.50 -32.10 13.15
C SER A 278 -15.94 -33.16 12.12
N PRO A 279 -15.79 -34.47 12.39
CA PRO A 279 -16.16 -35.51 11.44
C PRO A 279 -17.62 -35.41 10.97
N LYS A 280 -17.85 -35.67 9.66
CA LYS A 280 -19.17 -35.57 9.02
C LYS A 280 -20.23 -36.42 9.70
N GLU A 281 -19.85 -37.58 10.23
CA GLU A 281 -20.73 -38.49 10.96
C GLU A 281 -21.31 -37.81 12.23
N TRP A 282 -20.47 -37.10 12.97
CA TRP A 282 -20.87 -36.33 14.15
C TRP A 282 -21.65 -35.07 13.79
N GLN A 283 -21.24 -34.34 12.73
CA GLN A 283 -22.02 -33.22 12.18
C GLN A 283 -23.45 -33.67 11.83
N GLU A 284 -23.57 -34.77 11.09
CA GLU A 284 -24.84 -35.36 10.71
C GLU A 284 -25.66 -35.83 11.91
N GLU A 285 -25.05 -36.47 12.91
CA GLU A 285 -25.77 -36.87 14.13
C GLU A 285 -26.33 -35.66 14.88
N ARG A 286 -25.55 -34.57 14.99
CA ARG A 286 -26.02 -33.33 15.63
C ARG A 286 -27.17 -32.68 14.85
N VAL A 287 -27.09 -32.63 13.51
CA VAL A 287 -28.20 -32.16 12.68
C VAL A 287 -29.43 -33.07 12.84
N LYS A 288 -29.24 -34.39 12.95
CA LYS A 288 -30.33 -35.36 13.22
C LYS A 288 -30.93 -35.19 14.63
N LYS A 289 -30.13 -34.84 15.66
CA LYS A 289 -30.60 -34.49 17.02
C LYS A 289 -31.43 -33.20 17.00
N HIS A 290 -30.86 -32.10 16.47
CA HIS A 290 -31.52 -30.79 16.39
C HIS A 290 -32.82 -30.82 15.56
N THR A 291 -32.82 -31.57 14.44
CA THR A 291 -34.03 -31.77 13.63
C THR A 291 -35.12 -32.56 14.38
N LYS A 292 -34.75 -33.50 15.25
CA LYS A 292 -35.73 -34.20 16.12
C LYS A 292 -36.29 -33.26 17.19
N GLN A 293 -35.43 -32.48 17.88
CA GLN A 293 -35.84 -31.47 18.86
C GLN A 293 -36.82 -30.45 18.25
N LEU A 294 -36.48 -29.87 17.09
CA LEU A 294 -37.34 -28.93 16.36
C LEU A 294 -38.70 -29.55 15.97
N ASN A 295 -38.71 -30.82 15.56
CA ASN A 295 -39.91 -31.59 15.20
C ASN A 295 -40.74 -32.07 16.41
N THR A 296 -40.24 -31.92 17.63
CA THR A 296 -41.01 -32.11 18.88
C THR A 296 -41.52 -30.79 19.45
N ALA A 297 -40.70 -29.73 19.46
CA ALA A 297 -41.13 -28.39 19.89
C ALA A 297 -42.28 -27.84 19.02
N SER A 298 -42.19 -28.04 17.69
CA SER A 298 -43.26 -27.67 16.74
C SER A 298 -44.53 -28.52 16.83
N LYS A 299 -44.52 -29.65 17.57
CA LYS A 299 -45.72 -30.39 17.93
C LYS A 299 -46.35 -29.88 19.23
N ALA A 300 -45.53 -29.55 20.24
CA ALA A 300 -46.03 -28.95 21.48
C ALA A 300 -46.78 -27.63 21.22
N ASN A 301 -46.25 -26.78 20.34
CA ASN A 301 -46.87 -25.49 19.98
C ASN A 301 -48.15 -25.59 19.12
N GLN A 302 -48.69 -26.78 18.81
CA GLN A 302 -49.97 -26.92 18.10
C GLN A 302 -51.20 -27.08 19.01
N GLU A 303 -51.04 -27.39 20.30
CA GLU A 303 -52.20 -27.58 21.21
C GLU A 303 -52.63 -26.29 21.94
N SER A 304 -51.92 -25.17 21.79
CA SER A 304 -52.13 -23.94 22.57
C SER A 304 -52.21 -22.64 21.74
N ALA A 305 -53.05 -22.61 20.70
CA ALA A 305 -53.34 -21.39 19.93
C ALA A 305 -54.85 -21.25 19.60
N SER A 306 -55.58 -20.44 20.38
CA SER A 306 -56.95 -20.02 20.05
C SER A 306 -56.95 -18.67 19.31
N PRO A 307 -57.77 -18.48 18.25
CA PRO A 307 -57.72 -17.28 17.43
C PRO A 307 -58.56 -16.13 17.99
N LEU A 308 -58.06 -14.89 17.88
CA LEU A 308 -58.80 -13.67 18.21
C LEU A 308 -58.60 -12.58 17.14
N THR A 309 -59.67 -12.42 16.34
CA THR A 309 -60.20 -11.17 15.74
C THR A 309 -59.27 -10.11 15.14
N ALA A 310 -59.57 -9.71 13.90
CA ALA A 310 -58.96 -8.59 13.19
C ALA A 310 -59.54 -7.21 13.60
N ALA A 311 -58.80 -6.16 13.26
CA ALA A 311 -59.28 -4.78 13.08
C ALA A 311 -58.53 -4.13 11.90
N GLU A 312 -59.14 -3.16 11.24
CA GLU A 312 -58.76 -2.73 9.89
C GLU A 312 -57.74 -1.56 9.84
N GLU A 313 -56.83 -1.69 8.88
CA GLU A 313 -56.39 -0.74 7.83
C GLU A 313 -55.99 0.72 8.12
N GLY A 314 -55.02 1.21 7.32
CA GLY A 314 -54.55 2.61 7.32
C GLY A 314 -53.35 2.84 6.39
N TYR A 315 -53.58 2.86 5.07
CA TYR A 315 -52.53 3.10 4.07
C TYR A 315 -52.06 4.57 3.99
N THR A 316 -50.75 4.80 3.82
CA THR A 316 -50.19 5.78 2.85
C THR A 316 -48.70 5.49 2.60
N ASP A 317 -48.14 6.03 1.51
CA ASP A 317 -46.99 5.42 0.80
C ASP A 317 -45.75 6.33 0.64
N ALA A 318 -44.62 5.70 0.32
CA ALA A 318 -43.28 6.14 -0.05
C ALA A 318 -42.95 7.64 -0.26
N SER A 319 -41.92 8.11 0.45
CA SER A 319 -40.58 8.49 -0.09
C SER A 319 -39.71 9.11 1.02
N SER A 320 -38.50 8.65 1.37
CA SER A 320 -37.30 8.33 0.56
C SER A 320 -36.62 9.54 -0.09
N SER A 321 -35.64 10.16 0.60
CA SER A 321 -34.31 10.57 0.10
C SER A 321 -33.70 11.78 0.84
N LEU A 322 -32.71 11.54 1.73
CA LEU A 322 -31.46 12.33 1.88
C LEU A 322 -30.59 11.75 3.03
N LEU A 323 -29.32 12.17 3.10
CA LEU A 323 -28.29 11.70 4.06
C LEU A 323 -27.97 10.19 3.92
N SER A 324 -27.33 9.73 2.83
CA SER A 324 -25.94 10.01 2.40
C SER A 324 -24.83 9.39 3.29
N ALA A 325 -24.46 8.15 2.95
CA ALA A 325 -23.11 7.57 3.00
C ALA A 325 -22.19 7.85 4.22
N GLU A 326 -22.15 6.91 5.17
CA GLU A 326 -21.03 6.70 6.12
C GLU A 326 -20.59 5.21 6.11
N SER A 327 -20.60 4.58 4.93
CA SER A 327 -20.36 3.14 4.74
C SER A 327 -18.88 2.71 4.78
N LEU A 328 -18.05 3.38 5.60
CA LEU A 328 -16.58 3.25 5.56
C LEU A 328 -15.96 2.54 6.77
N ASN A 329 -16.71 2.27 7.85
CA ASN A 329 -16.16 1.63 9.07
C ASN A 329 -16.09 0.09 9.06
N LEU A 330 -16.33 -0.56 7.91
CA LEU A 330 -15.93 -1.97 7.69
C LEU A 330 -14.42 -2.12 7.40
N LYS A 331 -13.63 -1.05 7.53
CA LYS A 331 -12.19 -1.02 7.19
C LYS A 331 -11.25 -1.13 8.39
N LEU A 332 -11.75 -0.95 9.62
CA LEU A 332 -11.00 -1.18 10.86
C LEU A 332 -11.05 -2.68 11.27
N LEU A 333 -10.83 -3.58 10.31
CA LEU A 333 -11.00 -5.03 10.47
C LEU A 333 -9.78 -5.65 11.16
N CYS A 334 -9.72 -5.40 12.47
CA CYS A 334 -8.86 -5.95 13.53
C CYS A 334 -7.49 -6.49 13.08
N GLU A 335 -6.44 -5.84 13.58
CA GLU A 335 -5.00 -6.04 13.31
C GLU A 335 -4.42 -7.34 13.91
N ILE A 336 -5.25 -8.39 13.94
CA ILE A 336 -4.98 -9.66 14.60
C ILE A 336 -4.50 -10.69 13.56
N ARG A 337 -3.26 -11.12 13.78
CA ARG A 337 -2.53 -12.27 13.19
C ARG A 337 -2.82 -12.57 11.70
N PRO A 338 -2.09 -11.98 10.74
CA PRO A 338 -2.38 -12.12 9.31
C PRO A 338 -2.28 -13.56 8.77
N GLN A 339 -1.54 -14.46 9.43
CA GLN A 339 -1.32 -15.85 8.98
C GLN A 339 -2.61 -16.71 8.95
N LEU A 340 -3.59 -16.45 9.82
CA LEU A 340 -4.89 -17.15 9.75
C LEU A 340 -5.76 -16.65 8.59
N LYS A 341 -5.64 -15.36 8.23
CA LYS A 341 -6.38 -14.73 7.12
C LYS A 341 -5.93 -15.22 5.74
N SER A 342 -4.79 -15.91 5.61
CA SER A 342 -4.38 -16.64 4.39
C SER A 342 -4.99 -18.03 4.31
N LEU A 343 -4.97 -18.80 5.41
CA LEU A 343 -5.40 -20.20 5.44
C LEU A 343 -6.92 -20.37 5.29
N LEU A 344 -7.72 -19.44 5.80
CA LEU A 344 -9.19 -19.51 5.75
C LEU A 344 -9.82 -19.02 4.43
N LYS A 345 -9.06 -18.33 3.56
CA LYS A 345 -9.58 -17.78 2.30
C LYS A 345 -10.05 -18.84 1.28
N PRO A 346 -9.36 -19.97 1.06
CA PRO A 346 -9.80 -20.97 0.10
C PRO A 346 -11.10 -21.69 0.47
N LEU A 347 -11.36 -21.94 1.75
CA LEU A 347 -12.57 -22.67 2.19
C LEU A 347 -13.84 -21.83 1.96
N LEU A 348 -13.78 -20.53 2.23
CA LEU A 348 -14.92 -19.59 2.10
C LEU A 348 -15.43 -19.39 0.66
N THR A 349 -14.68 -19.81 -0.37
CA THR A 349 -15.10 -19.63 -1.77
C THR A 349 -15.87 -20.82 -2.35
N LYS A 350 -15.84 -22.01 -1.73
CA LYS A 350 -16.33 -23.26 -2.34
C LYS A 350 -17.73 -23.73 -1.92
N LYS A 351 -18.53 -22.90 -1.23
CA LYS A 351 -19.98 -23.13 -1.09
C LYS A 351 -20.78 -21.85 -0.83
N LYS A 352 -21.36 -21.26 -1.89
CA LYS A 352 -22.47 -20.30 -1.78
C LYS A 352 -23.64 -20.74 -2.66
N SER A 353 -24.43 -21.66 -2.13
CA SER A 353 -25.75 -22.02 -2.65
C SER A 353 -26.74 -22.07 -1.49
N SER A 354 -27.87 -21.41 -1.68
CA SER A 354 -29.06 -21.35 -0.83
C SER A 354 -28.94 -20.68 0.56
N ARG A 355 -30.04 -19.98 0.89
CA ARG A 355 -30.60 -19.76 2.24
C ARG A 355 -29.88 -18.78 3.17
N GLU A 356 -30.33 -17.53 3.13
CA GLU A 356 -30.28 -16.63 4.30
C GLU A 356 -31.12 -17.23 5.42
N GLU A 357 -30.51 -17.65 6.54
CA GLU A 357 -31.24 -17.86 7.78
C GLU A 357 -31.19 -16.57 8.60
N ARG A 358 -32.30 -15.82 8.55
CA ARG A 358 -32.52 -14.69 9.44
C ARG A 358 -32.87 -15.25 10.81
N GLU A 359 -31.88 -15.37 11.67
CA GLU A 359 -32.09 -15.55 13.12
C GLU A 359 -32.76 -14.28 13.66
N SER A 360 -34.08 -14.22 13.58
CA SER A 360 -34.87 -13.25 14.31
C SER A 360 -34.66 -13.50 15.80
N LYS A 361 -33.96 -12.59 16.49
CA LYS A 361 -33.69 -12.65 17.94
C LYS A 361 -34.98 -12.40 18.75
N THR A 362 -35.93 -13.33 18.62
CA THR A 362 -36.98 -13.56 19.60
C THR A 362 -36.29 -14.09 20.85
N CYS A 363 -36.46 -13.41 21.97
CA CYS A 363 -35.88 -13.85 23.24
C CYS A 363 -36.73 -15.02 23.79
N SER A 364 -36.37 -16.24 23.41
CA SER A 364 -36.91 -17.48 23.96
C SER A 364 -35.92 -18.06 24.96
N ASP A 365 -36.41 -18.48 26.12
CA ASP A 365 -35.63 -18.69 27.35
C ASP A 365 -34.99 -20.10 27.38
N GLU A 366 -34.13 -20.37 26.39
CA GLU A 366 -33.55 -21.71 26.09
C GLU A 366 -32.00 -21.63 26.02
N GLU A 367 -31.36 -20.81 26.85
CA GLU A 367 -29.89 -20.59 26.88
C GLU A 367 -29.18 -21.38 28.01
N ASP A 368 -29.49 -22.69 28.18
CA ASP A 368 -28.87 -23.57 29.22
C ASP A 368 -28.36 -24.94 28.68
N GLU A 369 -28.48 -25.25 27.38
CA GLU A 369 -27.84 -26.47 26.79
C GLU A 369 -26.37 -26.15 26.43
N GLU A 370 -25.42 -26.67 27.22
CA GLU A 370 -23.98 -26.44 27.00
C GLU A 370 -23.57 -26.86 25.57
N PRO A 371 -22.86 -26.02 24.80
CA PRO A 371 -22.69 -26.23 23.36
C PRO A 371 -21.68 -27.35 23.06
N GLU A 372 -22.14 -28.60 23.12
CA GLU A 372 -21.38 -29.85 22.90
C GLU A 372 -20.36 -29.71 21.75
N LEU A 373 -19.06 -29.77 22.05
CA LEU A 373 -17.97 -29.69 21.06
C LEU A 373 -17.41 -31.08 20.79
N TYR A 374 -17.09 -31.38 19.53
CA TYR A 374 -16.38 -32.61 19.19
C TYR A 374 -14.96 -32.61 19.76
N PHE A 375 -14.28 -31.46 19.67
CA PHE A 375 -12.94 -31.26 20.20
C PHE A 375 -12.99 -30.80 21.66
N THR A 376 -12.39 -31.58 22.55
CA THR A 376 -12.36 -31.39 24.00
C THR A 376 -10.96 -31.03 24.53
N ASP A 377 -9.90 -31.35 23.79
CA ASP A 377 -8.51 -30.97 24.09
C ASP A 377 -7.90 -30.31 22.84
N PRO A 378 -7.30 -29.10 22.90
CA PRO A 378 -6.60 -28.50 21.77
C PRO A 378 -5.48 -29.38 21.17
N GLN A 379 -4.93 -30.37 21.91
CA GLN A 379 -4.00 -31.34 21.35
C GLN A 379 -4.63 -32.22 20.25
N GLN A 380 -5.94 -32.48 20.29
CA GLN A 380 -6.66 -33.23 19.25
C GLN A 380 -6.59 -32.49 17.90
N LEU A 381 -6.77 -31.17 17.93
CA LEU A 381 -6.67 -30.32 16.75
C LEU A 381 -5.23 -30.26 16.20
N LEU A 382 -4.24 -30.18 17.10
CA LEU A 382 -2.83 -30.23 16.69
C LEU A 382 -2.45 -31.58 16.09
N SER A 383 -2.95 -32.69 16.64
CA SER A 383 -2.74 -34.04 16.11
C SER A 383 -3.28 -34.18 14.69
N ILE A 384 -4.49 -33.68 14.42
CA ILE A 384 -5.09 -33.68 13.08
C ILE A 384 -4.30 -32.80 12.11
N PHE A 385 -3.74 -31.67 12.58
CA PHE A 385 -2.85 -30.86 11.74
C PHE A 385 -1.54 -31.58 11.43
N THR A 386 -0.90 -32.26 12.40
CA THR A 386 0.33 -33.02 12.12
C THR A 386 0.09 -34.25 11.25
N GLU A 387 -1.05 -34.93 11.42
CA GLU A 387 -1.48 -36.04 10.55
C GLU A 387 -1.74 -35.55 9.13
N MET A 388 -2.42 -34.41 8.97
CA MET A 388 -2.64 -33.78 7.66
C MET A 388 -1.33 -33.26 7.04
N GLU A 389 -0.38 -32.76 7.83
CA GLU A 389 0.96 -32.37 7.34
C GLU A 389 1.76 -33.60 6.90
N GLU A 390 1.72 -34.72 7.64
CA GLU A 390 2.34 -36.00 7.29
C GLU A 390 1.70 -36.62 6.04
N GLU A 391 0.37 -36.63 5.92
CA GLU A 391 -0.34 -37.03 4.70
C GLU A 391 0.11 -36.19 3.49
N ASN A 392 0.09 -34.85 3.60
CA ASN A 392 0.51 -33.97 2.51
C ASN A 392 1.98 -34.16 2.12
N LEU A 393 2.89 -34.36 3.09
CA LEU A 393 4.28 -34.69 2.82
C LEU A 393 4.41 -36.05 2.12
N SER A 394 3.63 -37.05 2.54
CA SER A 394 3.60 -38.37 1.88
C SER A 394 3.06 -38.31 0.45
N PHE A 395 2.05 -37.47 0.17
CA PHE A 395 1.54 -37.24 -1.19
C PHE A 395 2.56 -36.52 -2.07
N ILE A 396 3.29 -35.54 -1.53
CA ILE A 396 4.38 -34.85 -2.24
C ILE A 396 5.48 -35.86 -2.57
N GLN A 397 5.98 -36.62 -1.58
CA GLN A 397 7.01 -37.63 -1.80
C GLN A 397 6.57 -38.71 -2.82
N ASN A 398 5.35 -39.25 -2.68
CA ASN A 398 4.80 -40.24 -3.61
C ASN A 398 4.70 -39.67 -5.04
N SER A 399 4.32 -38.40 -5.19
CA SER A 399 4.28 -37.74 -6.50
C SER A 399 5.67 -37.57 -7.12
N GLN A 400 6.69 -37.32 -6.31
CA GLN A 400 8.09 -37.21 -6.75
C GLN A 400 8.68 -38.58 -7.12
N GLU A 401 8.49 -39.60 -6.29
CA GLU A 401 8.87 -40.98 -6.59
C GLU A 401 8.17 -41.51 -7.86
N MET A 402 6.91 -41.13 -8.07
CA MET A 402 6.17 -41.46 -9.29
C MET A 402 6.70 -40.72 -10.52
N GLU A 403 7.03 -39.42 -10.39
CA GLU A 403 7.64 -38.59 -11.44
C GLU A 403 9.02 -39.14 -11.84
N GLU A 404 9.88 -39.46 -10.88
CA GLU A 404 11.18 -40.10 -11.11
C GLU A 404 11.03 -41.46 -11.80
N SER A 405 10.09 -42.32 -11.36
CA SER A 405 9.84 -43.62 -12.01
C SER A 405 9.32 -43.50 -13.44
N LEU A 406 8.56 -42.43 -13.74
CA LEU A 406 8.06 -42.13 -15.08
C LEU A 406 9.19 -41.64 -15.98
N ASP A 407 10.09 -40.80 -15.46
CA ASP A 407 11.27 -40.34 -16.19
C ASP A 407 12.28 -41.49 -16.42
N GLU A 408 12.47 -42.42 -15.48
CA GLU A 408 13.23 -43.65 -15.73
C GLU A 408 12.59 -44.51 -16.84
N LEU A 409 11.28 -44.67 -16.82
CA LEU A 409 10.54 -45.40 -17.87
C LEU A 409 10.63 -44.69 -19.23
N GLN A 410 10.59 -43.36 -19.25
CA GLN A 410 10.75 -42.55 -20.46
C GLN A 410 12.17 -42.65 -21.02
N ASN A 411 13.20 -42.58 -20.16
CA ASN A 411 14.59 -42.73 -20.57
C ASN A 411 14.93 -44.16 -21.06
N THR A 412 14.37 -45.19 -20.42
CA THR A 412 14.51 -46.58 -20.90
C THR A 412 13.73 -46.82 -22.20
N PHE A 413 12.57 -46.19 -22.40
CA PHE A 413 11.86 -46.19 -23.69
C PHE A 413 12.67 -45.50 -24.80
N ILE A 414 13.21 -44.30 -24.54
CA ILE A 414 14.01 -43.54 -25.53
C ILE A 414 15.27 -44.33 -25.93
N THR A 415 16.00 -44.87 -24.95
CA THR A 415 17.24 -45.63 -25.22
C THR A 415 17.00 -46.99 -25.86
N THR A 416 15.87 -47.65 -25.59
CA THR A 416 15.47 -48.88 -26.31
C THR A 416 15.00 -48.57 -27.72
N HIS A 417 14.21 -47.52 -27.94
CA HIS A 417 13.80 -47.06 -29.28
C HIS A 417 15.03 -46.77 -30.15
N GLN A 418 15.95 -45.92 -29.67
CA GLN A 418 17.18 -45.57 -30.38
C GLN A 418 18.03 -46.81 -30.73
N ARG A 419 18.14 -47.80 -29.83
CA ARG A 419 18.82 -49.07 -30.12
C ARG A 419 18.12 -49.83 -31.25
N THR A 420 16.79 -49.99 -31.18
CA THR A 420 16.03 -50.68 -32.23
C THR A 420 16.08 -49.95 -33.57
N GLU A 421 16.13 -48.62 -33.59
CA GLU A 421 16.33 -47.84 -34.83
C GLU A 421 17.72 -48.04 -35.43
N GLN A 422 18.77 -48.14 -34.60
CA GLN A 422 20.12 -48.48 -35.05
C GLN A 422 20.18 -49.91 -35.61
N GLU A 423 19.57 -50.89 -34.93
CA GLU A 423 19.46 -52.27 -35.41
C GLU A 423 18.67 -52.36 -36.73
N ILE A 424 17.53 -51.67 -36.84
CA ILE A 424 16.74 -51.56 -38.08
C ILE A 424 17.55 -50.86 -39.19
N GLY A 425 18.36 -49.85 -38.85
CA GLY A 425 19.27 -49.19 -39.77
C GLY A 425 20.34 -50.13 -40.32
N GLN A 426 20.97 -50.91 -39.45
CA GLN A 426 21.96 -51.93 -39.82
C GLN A 426 21.32 -53.02 -40.69
N LEU A 427 20.18 -53.60 -40.29
CA LEU A 427 19.46 -54.59 -41.09
C LEU A 427 19.04 -54.05 -42.48
N LYS A 428 18.65 -52.77 -42.58
CA LYS A 428 18.37 -52.13 -43.88
C LYS A 428 19.63 -52.05 -44.74
N GLN A 429 20.77 -51.66 -44.17
CA GLN A 429 22.05 -51.62 -44.89
C GLN A 429 22.48 -53.02 -45.34
N ASP A 430 22.32 -54.04 -44.48
CA ASP A 430 22.66 -55.43 -44.82
C ASP A 430 21.74 -56.01 -45.89
N VAL A 431 20.45 -55.68 -45.90
CA VAL A 431 19.54 -56.02 -46.99
C VAL A 431 19.95 -55.34 -48.31
N VAL A 432 20.45 -54.10 -48.28
CA VAL A 432 20.99 -53.42 -49.49
C VAL A 432 22.29 -54.08 -49.95
N ASN A 433 23.20 -54.41 -49.02
CA ASN A 433 24.45 -55.12 -49.29
C ASN A 433 24.17 -56.49 -49.94
N LEU A 434 23.28 -57.28 -49.34
CA LEU A 434 22.89 -58.61 -49.83
C LEU A 434 22.23 -58.54 -51.21
N LYS A 435 21.34 -57.57 -51.46
CA LYS A 435 20.77 -57.33 -52.79
C LYS A 435 21.83 -56.99 -53.83
N SER A 436 22.85 -56.19 -53.46
CA SER A 436 23.99 -55.91 -54.35
C SER A 436 24.84 -57.15 -54.63
N THR A 437 25.07 -58.02 -53.64
CA THR A 437 25.79 -59.28 -53.87
C THR A 437 24.99 -60.28 -54.71
N ILE A 438 23.68 -60.37 -54.51
CA ILE A 438 22.78 -61.21 -55.32
C ILE A 438 22.81 -60.76 -56.77
N ALA A 439 22.61 -59.47 -57.06
CA ALA A 439 22.65 -58.96 -58.43
C ALA A 439 24.00 -59.23 -59.13
N LYS A 440 25.13 -59.11 -58.40
CA LYS A 440 26.48 -59.44 -58.90
C LYS A 440 26.73 -60.94 -59.08
N GLU A 441 25.96 -61.80 -58.41
CA GLU A 441 26.03 -63.26 -58.57
C GLU A 441 25.10 -63.71 -59.71
N GLU A 442 23.93 -63.09 -59.86
CA GLU A 442 23.03 -63.28 -61.00
C GLU A 442 23.67 -62.83 -62.33
N GLU A 443 24.38 -61.68 -62.33
CA GLU A 443 25.21 -61.21 -63.44
C GLU A 443 26.30 -62.24 -63.80
N ARG A 444 27.10 -62.68 -62.83
CA ARG A 444 28.13 -63.72 -63.05
C ARG A 444 27.54 -65.06 -63.48
N ALA A 445 26.35 -65.44 -63.01
CA ALA A 445 25.65 -66.65 -63.43
C ALA A 445 25.13 -66.53 -64.87
N ALA A 446 24.67 -65.35 -65.28
CA ALA A 446 24.29 -65.06 -66.67
C ALA A 446 25.51 -65.11 -67.61
N ASP A 447 26.63 -64.49 -67.22
CA ASP A 447 27.92 -64.57 -67.94
C ASP A 447 28.42 -66.01 -68.06
N LEU A 448 28.38 -66.78 -66.97
CA LEU A 448 28.82 -68.18 -66.98
C LEU A 448 27.90 -69.03 -67.85
N LYS A 449 26.58 -68.80 -67.80
CA LYS A 449 25.61 -69.45 -68.68
C LYS A 449 25.84 -69.10 -70.14
N HIS A 450 26.15 -67.85 -70.47
CA HIS A 450 26.50 -67.43 -71.83
C HIS A 450 27.80 -68.09 -72.30
N ARG A 451 28.83 -68.16 -71.44
CA ARG A 451 30.07 -68.89 -71.74
C ARG A 451 29.82 -70.38 -72.00
N VAL A 452 29.09 -71.06 -71.13
CA VAL A 452 28.71 -72.47 -71.31
C VAL A 452 27.91 -72.66 -72.60
N GLN A 453 26.96 -71.76 -72.89
CA GLN A 453 26.20 -71.81 -74.14
C GLN A 453 27.10 -71.69 -75.37
N VAL A 454 28.04 -70.73 -75.41
CA VAL A 454 29.03 -70.58 -76.48
C VAL A 454 29.88 -71.85 -76.65
N PHE A 455 30.45 -72.39 -75.57
CA PHE A 455 31.25 -73.61 -75.63
C PHE A 455 30.43 -74.85 -76.04
N SER A 456 29.16 -74.96 -75.63
CA SER A 456 28.26 -76.04 -76.07
C SER A 456 27.87 -75.93 -77.55
N SER A 457 27.73 -74.72 -78.09
CA SER A 457 27.58 -74.53 -79.55
C SER A 457 28.85 -74.83 -80.36
N GLU A 458 29.97 -75.11 -79.69
CA GLU A 458 31.23 -75.54 -80.29
C GLU A 458 31.45 -77.07 -80.21
N GLU A 459 30.43 -77.85 -79.79
CA GLU A 459 30.46 -79.33 -79.73
C GLU A 459 30.90 -80.00 -81.05
N HIS A 460 30.72 -79.34 -82.19
CA HIS A 460 31.21 -79.79 -83.50
C HIS A 460 32.74 -80.01 -83.57
N ASN A 461 33.53 -79.46 -82.64
CA ASN A 461 34.98 -79.68 -82.58
C ASN A 461 35.39 -80.94 -81.80
N THR A 462 34.51 -81.56 -81.01
CA THR A 462 34.82 -82.78 -80.22
C THR A 462 35.28 -83.93 -81.14
N ASP A 463 34.50 -84.17 -82.19
CA ASP A 463 34.72 -85.18 -83.21
C ASP A 463 36.02 -84.93 -84.04
N VAL A 464 36.60 -83.72 -83.99
CA VAL A 464 37.92 -83.39 -84.56
C VAL A 464 39.04 -83.64 -83.55
N GLN A 465 38.81 -83.30 -82.27
CA GLN A 465 39.77 -83.51 -81.18
C GLN A 465 40.03 -85.00 -80.92
N ASP A 466 39.01 -85.86 -80.96
CA ASP A 466 39.18 -87.31 -80.82
C ASP A 466 39.97 -87.93 -81.99
N LYS A 467 39.76 -87.42 -83.22
CA LYS A 467 40.57 -87.80 -84.39
C LYS A 467 42.02 -87.34 -84.27
N MET A 468 42.28 -86.20 -83.62
CA MET A 468 43.63 -85.75 -83.29
C MET A 468 44.27 -86.60 -82.18
N LEU A 469 43.51 -86.93 -81.12
CA LEU A 469 43.98 -87.70 -79.98
C LEU A 469 44.35 -89.14 -80.38
N THR A 470 43.52 -89.78 -81.21
CA THR A 470 43.82 -91.12 -81.77
C THR A 470 45.01 -91.10 -82.73
N SER A 471 45.18 -90.05 -83.54
CA SER A 471 46.36 -89.83 -84.37
C SER A 471 47.64 -89.67 -83.53
N LEU A 472 47.59 -88.86 -82.46
CA LEU A 472 48.70 -88.66 -81.53
C LEU A 472 49.07 -89.97 -80.82
N ASN A 473 48.08 -90.71 -80.32
CA ASN A 473 48.29 -92.02 -79.69
C ASN A 473 49.02 -92.99 -80.62
N LYS A 474 48.58 -93.08 -81.89
CA LYS A 474 49.26 -93.88 -82.92
C LYS A 474 50.72 -93.44 -83.15
N LYS A 475 51.00 -92.13 -83.15
CA LYS A 475 52.38 -91.63 -83.32
C LYS A 475 53.26 -91.90 -82.09
N VAL A 476 52.72 -91.81 -80.88
CA VAL A 476 53.40 -92.22 -79.64
C VAL A 476 53.72 -93.72 -79.67
N GLN A 477 52.82 -94.55 -80.17
CA GLN A 477 53.04 -96.00 -80.33
C GLN A 477 54.14 -96.32 -81.33
N GLU A 478 54.19 -95.62 -82.46
CA GLU A 478 55.28 -95.74 -83.44
C GLU A 478 56.65 -95.41 -82.80
N VAL A 479 56.74 -94.32 -82.03
CA VAL A 479 57.98 -93.92 -81.32
C VAL A 479 58.36 -94.91 -80.21
N TYR A 480 57.39 -95.41 -79.44
CA TYR A 480 57.66 -96.42 -78.40
C TYR A 480 58.26 -97.68 -79.01
N ASN A 481 57.62 -98.24 -80.05
CA ASN A 481 58.09 -99.47 -80.69
C ASN A 481 59.50 -99.27 -81.30
N GLN A 482 59.78 -98.08 -81.85
CA GLN A 482 61.08 -97.73 -82.42
C GLN A 482 62.21 -97.57 -81.37
N CYS A 483 61.89 -97.13 -80.14
CA CYS A 483 62.87 -96.81 -79.10
C CYS A 483 63.02 -97.87 -77.99
N ILE A 484 62.03 -98.74 -77.79
CA ILE A 484 61.96 -99.66 -76.64
C ILE A 484 61.72 -101.11 -77.07
N GLY A 485 60.88 -101.33 -78.07
CA GLY A 485 60.40 -102.65 -78.51
C GLY A 485 58.87 -102.72 -78.53
N ASP A 486 58.32 -103.85 -78.99
CA ASP A 486 56.88 -103.97 -79.21
C ASP A 486 56.03 -103.96 -77.92
N ASN A 487 54.82 -103.42 -78.02
CA ASN A 487 53.88 -103.24 -76.91
C ASN A 487 53.09 -104.52 -76.58
N GLU A 488 53.75 -105.53 -76.00
CA GLU A 488 53.10 -106.78 -75.58
C GLU A 488 52.05 -106.61 -74.45
N ALA A 489 52.11 -105.51 -73.69
CA ALA A 489 51.37 -105.33 -72.44
C ALA A 489 50.21 -104.30 -72.48
N ASN A 490 49.74 -103.89 -73.67
CA ASN A 490 48.63 -102.93 -73.84
C ASN A 490 48.77 -101.63 -73.00
N LEU A 491 49.96 -101.02 -73.01
CA LEU A 491 50.21 -99.79 -72.25
C LEU A 491 49.34 -98.62 -72.75
N THR A 492 48.97 -97.73 -71.84
CA THR A 492 48.25 -96.48 -72.14
C THR A 492 49.21 -95.44 -72.70
N THR A 493 48.76 -94.54 -73.58
CA THR A 493 49.58 -93.49 -74.23
C THR A 493 50.50 -92.71 -73.27
N VAL A 494 50.00 -92.35 -72.08
CA VAL A 494 50.78 -91.64 -71.05
C VAL A 494 51.87 -92.53 -70.42
N GLN A 495 51.60 -93.82 -70.23
CA GLN A 495 52.58 -94.79 -69.74
C GLN A 495 53.66 -95.07 -70.79
N MET A 496 53.29 -95.07 -72.07
CA MET A 496 54.22 -95.20 -73.20
C MET A 496 55.12 -93.97 -73.31
N LEU A 497 54.56 -92.75 -73.18
CA LEU A 497 55.35 -91.52 -73.08
C LEU A 497 56.30 -91.54 -71.88
N ALA A 498 55.84 -91.92 -70.69
CA ALA A 498 56.71 -92.02 -69.50
C ALA A 498 57.83 -93.07 -69.65
N ALA A 499 57.61 -94.13 -70.43
CA ALA A 499 58.64 -95.11 -70.76
C ALA A 499 59.66 -94.57 -71.78
N ILE A 500 59.21 -93.83 -72.80
CA ILE A 500 60.08 -93.11 -73.75
C ILE A 500 60.90 -92.06 -73.01
N GLU A 501 60.29 -91.29 -72.12
CA GLU A 501 60.92 -90.29 -71.28
C GLU A 501 61.97 -90.93 -70.36
N LYS A 502 61.66 -92.05 -69.71
CA LYS A 502 62.63 -92.81 -68.91
C LYS A 502 63.82 -93.30 -69.74
N GLN A 503 63.60 -93.76 -70.98
CA GLN A 503 64.68 -94.12 -71.90
C GLN A 503 65.51 -92.90 -72.33
N LEU A 504 64.87 -91.78 -72.63
CA LEU A 504 65.55 -90.52 -72.96
C LEU A 504 66.41 -90.03 -71.79
N ASN A 505 65.87 -90.03 -70.58
CA ASN A 505 66.58 -89.64 -69.37
C ASN A 505 67.75 -90.59 -69.07
N ASN A 506 67.57 -91.91 -69.21
CA ASN A 506 68.69 -92.86 -69.14
C ASN A 506 69.80 -92.54 -70.17
N LEU A 507 69.45 -92.12 -71.38
CA LEU A 507 70.42 -91.76 -72.43
C LEU A 507 71.12 -90.42 -72.13
N LEU A 508 70.41 -89.45 -71.54
CA LEU A 508 70.97 -88.17 -71.08
C LEU A 508 71.89 -88.36 -69.87
N ASP A 509 71.48 -89.15 -68.87
CA ASP A 509 72.32 -89.57 -67.74
C ASP A 509 73.62 -90.23 -68.23
N ASN A 510 73.53 -91.13 -69.21
CA ASN A 510 74.70 -91.77 -69.81
C ASN A 510 75.61 -90.79 -70.58
N LEU A 511 75.07 -89.68 -71.09
CA LEU A 511 75.81 -88.61 -71.76
C LEU A 511 76.50 -87.66 -70.77
N GLU A 512 75.80 -87.24 -69.71
CA GLU A 512 76.37 -86.42 -68.63
C GLU A 512 77.44 -87.18 -67.84
N ARG A 513 77.24 -88.48 -67.63
CA ARG A 513 78.18 -89.37 -66.93
C ARG A 513 79.42 -89.74 -67.75
N VAL A 514 79.58 -89.20 -68.96
CA VAL A 514 80.85 -89.28 -69.72
C VAL A 514 81.90 -88.41 -69.01
N PRO A 515 83.01 -88.98 -68.48
CA PRO A 515 83.96 -88.18 -67.71
C PRO A 515 84.54 -87.01 -68.52
N PRO A 516 84.64 -85.80 -67.95
CA PRO A 516 85.14 -84.62 -68.67
C PRO A 516 86.58 -84.79 -69.14
N GLU A 517 87.35 -85.67 -68.50
CA GLU A 517 88.69 -86.06 -68.96
C GLU A 517 88.67 -86.82 -70.29
N LYS A 518 87.66 -87.67 -70.55
CA LYS A 518 87.49 -88.33 -71.86
C LYS A 518 87.11 -87.31 -72.93
N ILE A 519 86.22 -86.37 -72.62
CA ILE A 519 85.84 -85.27 -73.51
C ILE A 519 87.09 -84.43 -73.84
N ALA A 520 87.81 -83.95 -72.84
CA ALA A 520 89.03 -83.16 -73.02
C ALA A 520 90.15 -83.94 -73.73
N GLN A 521 90.22 -85.27 -73.59
CA GLN A 521 91.14 -86.11 -74.38
C GLN A 521 90.71 -86.19 -75.86
N ILE A 522 89.42 -86.39 -76.14
CA ILE A 522 88.86 -86.43 -77.50
C ILE A 522 89.01 -85.07 -78.19
N GLU A 523 88.73 -83.97 -77.50
CA GLU A 523 88.97 -82.60 -78.00
C GLU A 523 90.46 -82.35 -78.26
N LYS A 524 91.35 -82.65 -77.31
CA LYS A 524 92.80 -82.53 -77.52
C LYS A 524 93.28 -83.42 -78.66
N ALA A 525 92.68 -84.58 -78.90
CA ALA A 525 92.98 -85.45 -80.03
C ALA A 525 92.47 -84.85 -81.36
N LYS A 526 91.22 -84.38 -81.43
CA LYS A 526 90.63 -83.75 -82.63
C LYS A 526 91.30 -82.43 -82.99
N GLU A 527 91.70 -81.64 -82.00
CA GLU A 527 92.41 -80.39 -82.22
C GLU A 527 93.89 -80.63 -82.58
N LYS A 528 94.53 -81.69 -82.04
CA LYS A 528 95.81 -82.18 -82.59
C LYS A 528 95.65 -82.66 -84.03
N GLU A 529 94.61 -83.43 -84.36
CA GLU A 529 94.32 -83.88 -85.73
C GLU A 529 94.17 -82.68 -86.68
N ARG A 530 93.32 -81.70 -86.33
CA ARG A 530 93.15 -80.45 -87.09
C ARG A 530 94.47 -79.69 -87.29
N ARG A 531 95.27 -79.51 -86.23
CA ARG A 531 96.57 -78.84 -86.30
C ARG A 531 97.60 -79.61 -87.14
N ILE A 532 97.59 -80.94 -87.09
CA ILE A 532 98.46 -81.80 -87.91
C ILE A 532 98.02 -81.73 -89.37
N ARG A 533 96.73 -81.94 -89.68
CA ARG A 533 96.13 -81.80 -91.01
C ARG A 533 96.50 -80.45 -91.66
N PHE A 534 96.30 -79.34 -90.94
CA PHE A 534 96.61 -78.01 -91.44
C PHE A 534 98.11 -77.77 -91.68
N ARG A 535 98.98 -78.29 -90.80
CA ARG A 535 100.45 -78.24 -90.99
C ARG A 535 100.90 -79.09 -92.17
N GLU A 536 100.41 -80.32 -92.28
CA GLU A 536 100.67 -81.21 -93.41
C GLU A 536 100.20 -80.60 -94.72
N GLU A 537 99.01 -80.03 -94.76
CA GLU A 537 98.45 -79.40 -95.95
C GLU A 537 99.28 -78.18 -96.38
N LYS A 538 99.65 -77.31 -95.43
CA LYS A 538 100.55 -76.17 -95.69
C LYS A 538 101.95 -76.61 -96.16
N LEU A 539 102.48 -77.71 -95.61
CA LEU A 539 103.79 -78.26 -95.98
C LEU A 539 103.72 -78.99 -97.33
N LYS A 540 102.62 -79.69 -97.65
CA LYS A 540 102.31 -80.26 -98.97
C LYS A 540 102.14 -79.17 -100.02
N GLN A 541 101.50 -78.04 -99.69
CA GLN A 541 101.42 -76.86 -100.56
C GLN A 541 102.81 -76.25 -100.81
N GLN A 542 103.64 -76.06 -99.78
CA GLN A 542 105.03 -75.59 -99.97
C GLN A 542 105.88 -76.56 -100.80
N LYS A 543 105.79 -77.88 -100.55
CA LYS A 543 106.48 -78.89 -101.35
C LYS A 543 106.02 -78.86 -102.81
N LYS A 544 104.70 -78.82 -103.07
CA LYS A 544 104.18 -78.66 -104.44
C LYS A 544 104.71 -77.40 -105.10
N LEU A 545 104.73 -76.25 -104.43
CA LEU A 545 105.28 -75.01 -104.99
C LEU A 545 106.81 -75.05 -105.21
N GLN A 546 107.56 -75.82 -104.44
CA GLN A 546 108.99 -76.06 -104.67
C GLN A 546 109.23 -77.03 -105.82
N GLU A 547 108.48 -78.13 -105.86
CA GLU A 547 108.51 -79.14 -106.91
C GLU A 547 108.07 -78.56 -108.25
N GLU A 548 106.99 -77.78 -108.30
CA GLU A 548 106.53 -77.05 -109.49
C GLU A 548 107.57 -76.03 -109.97
N ARG A 549 108.31 -75.37 -109.05
CA ARG A 549 109.44 -74.50 -109.41
C ARG A 549 110.62 -75.28 -109.98
N LEU A 550 110.90 -76.47 -109.43
CA LEU A 550 111.99 -77.34 -109.88
C LEU A 550 111.68 -78.00 -111.22
N GLN A 551 110.48 -78.56 -111.39
CA GLN A 551 109.95 -79.07 -112.66
C GLN A 551 109.97 -77.96 -113.71
N ARG A 552 109.42 -76.78 -113.42
CA ARG A 552 109.44 -75.64 -114.36
C ARG A 552 110.85 -75.05 -114.61
N ALA A 553 111.86 -75.42 -113.82
CA ALA A 553 113.25 -75.13 -114.12
C ALA A 553 113.89 -76.22 -114.99
N LEU A 554 113.61 -77.50 -114.72
CA LEU A 554 114.04 -78.64 -115.53
C LEU A 554 113.40 -78.62 -116.93
N GLU A 555 112.11 -78.31 -117.05
CA GLU A 555 111.41 -78.06 -118.32
C GLU A 555 112.11 -76.98 -119.13
N ARG A 556 112.53 -75.86 -118.52
CA ARG A 556 113.29 -74.80 -119.21
C ARG A 556 114.70 -75.23 -119.63
N ALA A 557 115.31 -76.15 -118.90
CA ALA A 557 116.64 -76.70 -119.22
C ALA A 557 116.58 -77.79 -120.30
N GLN A 558 115.46 -78.53 -120.38
CA GLN A 558 115.23 -79.61 -121.36
C GLN A 558 114.51 -79.14 -122.63
N ALA A 559 113.76 -78.03 -122.57
CA ALA A 559 113.06 -77.46 -123.72
C ALA A 559 114.04 -77.03 -124.83
N THR A 560 113.98 -77.73 -125.96
CA THR A 560 114.85 -77.46 -127.11
C THR A 560 114.58 -76.08 -127.72
N ILE A 561 115.66 -75.37 -128.06
CA ILE A 561 115.61 -73.98 -128.51
C ILE A 561 115.01 -73.89 -129.93
N THR A 562 113.70 -73.74 -130.02
CA THR A 562 112.96 -73.62 -131.29
C THR A 562 113.14 -72.24 -131.92
N LYS A 563 114.12 -72.10 -132.82
CA LYS A 563 114.26 -70.94 -133.69
C LYS A 563 113.14 -70.93 -134.74
N LYS A 564 112.31 -69.89 -134.80
CA LYS A 564 111.48 -69.57 -135.97
C LYS A 564 111.55 -68.09 -136.33
N THR A 565 111.42 -67.83 -137.63
CA THR A 565 111.77 -66.57 -138.31
C THR A 565 110.54 -65.74 -138.65
N GLY A 566 110.74 -64.42 -138.81
CA GLY A 566 109.69 -63.46 -139.16
C GLY A 566 109.52 -62.36 -138.12
N ARG A 567 109.30 -61.12 -138.58
CA ARG A 567 109.19 -59.93 -137.71
C ARG A 567 107.78 -59.83 -137.11
N LYS A 568 107.57 -60.43 -135.93
CA LYS A 568 106.26 -60.42 -135.25
C LYS A 568 105.87 -58.99 -134.85
N LEU A 569 104.69 -58.55 -135.28
CA LEU A 569 104.14 -57.22 -135.01
C LEU A 569 103.79 -57.06 -133.53
N MET A 570 104.17 -55.94 -132.91
CA MET A 570 103.74 -55.56 -131.56
C MET A 570 102.53 -54.61 -131.62
N PHE A 571 101.43 -55.00 -130.99
CA PHE A 571 100.36 -54.07 -130.61
C PHE A 571 100.67 -53.45 -129.24
N ARG A 572 100.17 -52.22 -129.00
CA ARG A 572 100.27 -51.55 -127.69
C ARG A 572 99.15 -52.01 -126.76
N SER A 573 99.38 -51.90 -125.45
CA SER A 573 98.47 -52.36 -124.38
C SER A 573 97.22 -51.51 -124.20
N SER A 574 96.07 -52.15 -123.99
CA SER A 574 94.85 -51.53 -123.46
C SER A 574 94.92 -51.35 -121.94
N PRO A 575 94.35 -50.27 -121.36
CA PRO A 575 94.39 -50.03 -119.90
C PRO A 575 93.33 -50.84 -119.12
N PRO A 576 93.49 -51.05 -117.80
CA PRO A 576 92.55 -51.83 -116.98
C PRO A 576 91.28 -51.05 -116.61
N THR A 577 90.13 -51.72 -116.64
CA THR A 577 88.83 -51.15 -116.23
C THR A 577 88.60 -51.19 -114.71
N LYS A 578 87.92 -50.17 -114.18
CA LYS A 578 87.46 -50.13 -112.78
C LYS A 578 86.18 -50.97 -112.60
N LYS A 579 85.96 -51.51 -111.39
CA LYS A 579 84.76 -52.28 -111.03
C LYS A 579 83.83 -51.46 -110.12
N GLU A 580 82.53 -51.57 -110.35
CA GLU A 580 81.50 -50.98 -109.48
C GLU A 580 81.17 -51.88 -108.28
N LYS A 581 80.52 -51.30 -107.25
CA LYS A 581 80.02 -52.02 -106.08
C LYS A 581 78.55 -52.44 -106.28
N LYS A 582 78.23 -53.72 -106.10
CA LYS A 582 76.83 -54.15 -105.90
C LYS A 582 76.31 -53.70 -104.53
N LYS A 583 75.00 -53.47 -104.42
CA LYS A 583 74.29 -53.21 -103.15
C LYS A 583 74.21 -54.49 -102.29
N ARG A 584 73.93 -54.34 -100.99
CA ARG A 584 73.65 -55.45 -100.06
C ARG A 584 72.44 -56.28 -100.51
N SER A 585 72.38 -57.56 -100.13
CA SER A 585 71.26 -58.45 -100.44
C SER A 585 70.12 -58.35 -99.41
N GLN A 586 68.92 -58.74 -99.83
CA GLN A 586 67.71 -58.74 -99.00
C GLN A 586 67.89 -59.58 -97.71
N GLU A 587 68.63 -60.69 -97.81
CA GLU A 587 69.00 -61.60 -96.71
C GLU A 587 69.65 -60.90 -95.50
N GLN A 588 70.31 -59.74 -95.72
CA GLN A 588 70.91 -58.96 -94.63
C GLN A 588 69.87 -58.10 -93.90
N MET A 589 68.86 -57.60 -94.62
CA MET A 589 67.75 -56.84 -94.04
C MET A 589 66.80 -57.74 -93.23
N ASP A 590 66.66 -59.01 -93.63
CA ASP A 590 65.74 -59.93 -92.96
C ASP A 590 66.34 -60.47 -91.65
N LYS A 591 67.66 -60.67 -91.58
CA LYS A 591 68.37 -60.95 -90.32
C LYS A 591 68.29 -59.83 -89.30
N GLU A 592 68.45 -58.57 -89.74
CA GLU A 592 68.33 -57.40 -88.86
C GLU A 592 66.91 -57.27 -88.26
N LYS A 593 65.88 -57.90 -88.85
CA LYS A 593 64.52 -58.00 -88.27
C LYS A 593 64.35 -59.19 -87.33
N GLU A 594 64.94 -60.33 -87.66
CA GLU A 594 64.94 -61.54 -86.82
C GLU A 594 65.61 -61.27 -85.46
N GLU A 595 66.74 -60.55 -85.47
CA GLU A 595 67.40 -60.09 -84.24
C GLU A 595 66.55 -59.07 -83.46
N LEU A 596 65.78 -58.20 -84.12
CA LEU A 596 64.93 -57.21 -83.45
C LEU A 596 63.76 -57.86 -82.69
N LEU A 597 63.13 -58.89 -83.28
CA LEU A 597 62.05 -59.66 -82.64
C LEU A 597 62.55 -60.44 -81.41
N TYR A 598 63.78 -60.95 -81.45
CA TYR A 598 64.38 -61.73 -80.36
C TYR A 598 64.74 -60.91 -79.10
N TYR A 599 64.90 -59.59 -79.22
CA TYR A 599 65.31 -58.73 -78.10
C TYR A 599 64.21 -57.79 -77.54
N PHE A 600 63.05 -57.69 -78.21
CA PHE A 600 61.98 -56.75 -77.84
C PHE A 600 60.56 -57.35 -77.85
N THR A 601 60.46 -58.67 -77.69
CA THR A 601 59.20 -59.41 -77.42
C THR A 601 59.36 -60.29 -76.19
#